data_AF-A0A1Y1JW37-F1
#
_entry.id   AF-A0A1Y1JW37-F1
#
_cell.length_a   1.000
_cell.length_b   1.000
_cell.length_c   1.000
_cell.angle_alpha   90.00
_cell.angle_beta   90.00
_cell.angle_gamma   90.00
#
_symmetry.space_group_name_H-M   'P 1'
#
loop_
_entity.id
_entity.type
_entity.pdbx_description
1 polymer ?
#
loop_
_entity_poly.entity_id
_entity_poly.type
_entity_poly.pdbx_seq_one_letter_code
_entity_poly.pdbx_strand_id
1 'polypeptide(L)'
;MFKKMFLVLLASLLLTNCAAQILECSKNEDCQVPTAVCEQNLCKCPVGSVLSTDVTKCLPVSLGLHAVCEDRRQCGWLLGDYDCIDKKCECAKGWIYAMGQCVKKAALNNKCARDRDCFNGYDLLAMTCKGGKCVCNDGYYLRGDFDCRPAITTVGEYCSLNSDCRFENGVCRSSKCANGLEPAQKKNVTGRTLELDIQHLDVNRLEINLPCDKCTTVPNAMCHPAFKKCHCKRGFTYNTDKKKCVAELGVAVGCKDDSQCEIPNSRCVAGKCYCWKTYFTLAGTVACQKPMTHDNWFCNNDERCYVLGPHSKCEQHKCKCTMFPKPNAAFVCEAPEGCVDNSDCDKIKNSQCIAGTCKCAPGYRVEDKSCVPNLGSQCLQDSKCTIANASCNSENLCTCNEEFIANGETACLPLVGLDSECQIKEQCSSATPDSDCVQSKCTCNKQFVPLHGKCIFQRKMGDVCTAVAQCHRFLGRNVVCRNGYCDCPGNMTRNAESTDCESSANTIAIPAFIAILVIALLKV
;
A
#
# COMPACT_ATOMS: atom_id res chain seq x y z
N MET A 1 26.01 -38.18 -16.66
CA MET A 1 25.08 -37.20 -16.03
C MET A 1 24.86 -35.91 -16.85
N PHE A 2 25.51 -35.69 -17.99
CA PHE A 2 25.39 -34.44 -18.77
C PHE A 2 24.17 -34.31 -19.70
N LYS A 3 23.40 -35.39 -19.94
CA LYS A 3 22.24 -35.36 -20.86
C LYS A 3 20.93 -34.86 -20.24
N LYS A 4 20.79 -34.88 -18.91
CA LYS A 4 19.59 -34.38 -18.20
C LYS A 4 19.65 -32.88 -17.89
N MET A 5 20.84 -32.28 -17.85
CA MET A 5 21.02 -30.86 -17.55
C MET A 5 20.76 -29.94 -18.76
N PHE A 6 20.91 -30.46 -19.99
CA PHE A 6 20.67 -29.71 -21.22
C PHE A 6 19.18 -29.57 -21.57
N LEU A 7 18.35 -30.56 -21.21
CA LEU A 7 16.90 -30.52 -21.43
C LEU A 7 16.16 -29.58 -20.46
N VAL A 8 16.70 -29.37 -19.26
CA VAL A 8 16.12 -28.43 -18.28
C VAL A 8 16.44 -26.98 -18.66
N LEU A 9 17.61 -26.72 -19.28
CA LEU A 9 18.02 -25.40 -19.78
C LEU A 9 17.31 -24.98 -21.08
N LEU A 10 16.92 -25.92 -21.94
CA LEU A 10 16.09 -25.61 -23.12
C LEU A 10 14.61 -25.38 -22.78
N ALA A 11 14.09 -25.99 -21.70
CA ALA A 11 12.72 -25.76 -21.24
C ALA A 11 12.57 -24.42 -20.49
N SER A 12 13.62 -23.94 -19.82
CA SER A 12 13.61 -22.63 -19.13
C SER A 12 13.83 -21.43 -20.06
N LEU A 13 14.43 -21.64 -21.24
CA LEU A 13 14.55 -20.62 -22.30
C LEU A 13 13.30 -20.49 -23.20
N LEU A 14 12.37 -21.45 -23.13
CA LEU A 14 11.08 -21.38 -23.85
C LEU A 14 9.97 -20.69 -23.04
N LEU A 15 10.17 -20.46 -21.73
CA LEU A 15 9.17 -19.81 -20.88
C LEU A 15 9.36 -18.29 -20.73
N THR A 16 10.49 -17.73 -21.18
CA THR A 16 10.75 -16.28 -21.12
C THR A 16 10.30 -15.52 -22.37
N ASN A 17 9.78 -16.21 -23.39
CA ASN A 17 9.30 -15.59 -24.65
C ASN A 17 7.80 -15.74 -24.90
N CYS A 18 7.04 -16.31 -23.96
CA CYS A 18 5.63 -16.68 -24.19
C CYS A 18 4.65 -15.49 -24.12
N ALA A 19 5.01 -14.38 -23.46
CA ALA A 19 4.11 -13.24 -23.32
C ALA A 19 4.03 -12.36 -24.59
N ALA A 20 5.08 -12.33 -25.42
CA ALA A 20 5.16 -11.46 -26.60
C ALA A 20 4.45 -12.05 -27.83
N GLN A 21 4.27 -13.37 -27.91
CA GLN A 21 3.72 -14.05 -29.08
C GLN A 21 2.18 -14.14 -29.11
N ILE A 22 1.48 -13.69 -28.07
CA ILE A 22 0.01 -13.86 -27.96
C ILE A 22 -0.75 -12.75 -28.69
N LEU A 23 -0.12 -11.61 -28.97
CA LEU A 23 -0.76 -10.44 -29.57
C LEU A 23 -0.45 -10.23 -31.06
N GLU A 24 0.62 -10.84 -31.57
CA GLU A 24 1.01 -10.71 -32.98
C GLU A 24 0.25 -11.73 -33.84
N CYS A 25 -0.13 -11.34 -35.05
CA CYS A 25 -0.87 -12.21 -35.96
C CYS A 25 -0.54 -11.87 -37.42
N SER A 26 -0.78 -12.82 -38.32
CA SER A 26 -0.83 -12.59 -39.77
C SER A 26 -2.24 -12.82 -40.34
N LYS A 27 -3.06 -13.60 -39.64
CA LYS A 27 -4.47 -13.90 -39.97
C LYS A 27 -5.29 -14.06 -38.69
N ASN A 28 -6.62 -14.03 -38.81
CA ASN A 28 -7.53 -14.05 -37.65
C ASN A 28 -7.36 -15.31 -36.79
N GLU A 29 -7.01 -16.45 -37.39
CA GLU A 29 -6.85 -17.73 -36.69
C GLU A 29 -5.61 -17.77 -35.79
N ASP A 30 -4.67 -16.85 -35.97
CA ASP A 30 -3.50 -16.73 -35.09
C ASP A 30 -3.90 -16.13 -33.73
N CYS A 31 -5.07 -15.47 -33.66
CA CYS A 31 -5.57 -14.86 -32.45
C CYS A 31 -6.25 -15.91 -31.55
N GLN A 32 -5.62 -16.19 -30.40
CA GLN A 32 -6.15 -17.14 -29.42
C GLN A 32 -7.42 -16.66 -28.70
N VAL A 33 -7.68 -15.36 -28.72
CA VAL A 33 -8.83 -14.73 -28.07
C VAL A 33 -10.07 -14.91 -28.96
N PRO A 34 -11.16 -15.51 -28.44
CA PRO A 34 -12.39 -15.66 -29.21
C PRO A 34 -12.89 -14.32 -29.75
N THR A 35 -13.25 -14.29 -31.03
CA THR A 35 -13.75 -13.11 -31.79
C THR A 35 -12.73 -12.02 -32.09
N ALA A 36 -11.48 -12.12 -31.62
CA ALA A 36 -10.44 -11.18 -32.01
C ALA A 36 -10.11 -11.34 -33.52
N VAL A 37 -9.79 -10.22 -34.15
CA VAL A 37 -9.42 -10.12 -35.56
C VAL A 37 -8.00 -9.62 -35.69
N CYS A 38 -7.29 -10.12 -36.68
CA CYS A 38 -5.95 -9.66 -36.99
C CYS A 38 -6.03 -8.36 -37.80
N GLU A 39 -5.57 -7.27 -37.21
CA GLU A 39 -5.54 -5.97 -37.88
C GLU A 39 -4.18 -5.30 -37.63
N GLN A 40 -3.47 -4.97 -38.71
CA GLN A 40 -2.12 -4.38 -38.66
C GLN A 40 -1.12 -5.25 -37.87
N ASN A 41 -1.14 -6.56 -38.15
CA ASN A 41 -0.31 -7.58 -37.49
C ASN A 41 -0.54 -7.73 -35.97
N LEU A 42 -1.66 -7.21 -35.46
CA LEU A 42 -2.02 -7.27 -34.05
C LEU A 42 -3.44 -7.83 -33.87
N CYS A 43 -3.60 -8.75 -32.93
CA CYS A 43 -4.90 -9.24 -32.51
C CYS A 43 -5.65 -8.14 -31.77
N LYS A 44 -6.73 -7.67 -32.38
CA LYS A 44 -7.61 -6.64 -31.82
C LYS A 44 -9.02 -7.18 -31.67
N CYS A 45 -9.71 -6.70 -30.64
CA CYS A 45 -11.13 -6.99 -30.51
C CYS A 45 -11.94 -6.23 -31.56
N PRO A 46 -13.11 -6.77 -31.99
CA PRO A 46 -14.02 -6.07 -32.87
C PRO A 46 -14.39 -4.69 -32.36
N VAL A 47 -14.81 -3.81 -33.28
CA VAL A 47 -15.23 -2.44 -32.92
C VAL A 47 -16.30 -2.51 -31.82
N GLY A 48 -16.03 -1.86 -30.68
CA GLY A 48 -16.92 -1.83 -29.50
C GLY A 48 -16.60 -2.83 -28.41
N SER A 49 -15.59 -3.66 -28.60
CA SER A 49 -15.04 -4.47 -27.53
C SER A 49 -13.57 -4.16 -27.33
N VAL A 50 -13.11 -4.46 -26.13
CA VAL A 50 -11.73 -4.32 -25.68
C VAL A 50 -11.28 -5.65 -25.13
N LEU A 51 -9.99 -5.91 -25.29
CA LEU A 51 -9.39 -7.12 -24.77
C LEU A 51 -9.39 -7.07 -23.23
N SER A 52 -9.71 -8.17 -22.54
CA SER A 52 -9.62 -8.27 -21.08
C SER A 52 -8.16 -8.20 -20.60
N THR A 53 -7.91 -7.85 -19.33
CA THR A 53 -6.55 -7.69 -18.79
C THR A 53 -5.73 -8.98 -18.85
N ASP A 54 -6.39 -10.12 -18.64
CA ASP A 54 -5.81 -11.47 -18.75
C ASP A 54 -5.67 -11.97 -20.20
N VAL A 55 -6.09 -11.18 -21.19
CA VAL A 55 -5.98 -11.49 -22.62
C VAL A 55 -6.75 -12.77 -22.99
N THR A 56 -7.90 -13.02 -22.35
CA THR A 56 -8.71 -14.22 -22.63
C THR A 56 -10.02 -13.92 -23.39
N LYS A 57 -10.53 -12.69 -23.32
CA LYS A 57 -11.86 -12.34 -23.85
C LYS A 57 -11.87 -10.96 -24.50
N CYS A 58 -12.74 -10.80 -25.49
CA CYS A 58 -13.18 -9.48 -25.95
C CYS A 58 -14.45 -9.07 -25.21
N LEU A 59 -14.34 -8.06 -24.35
CA LEU A 59 -15.41 -7.55 -23.51
C LEU A 59 -15.99 -6.26 -24.10
N PRO A 60 -17.31 -6.03 -24.05
CA PRO A 60 -17.92 -4.80 -24.57
C PRO A 60 -17.40 -3.58 -23.81
N VAL A 61 -17.14 -2.47 -24.51
CA VAL A 61 -16.73 -1.22 -23.85
C VAL A 61 -17.86 -0.67 -22.99
N SER A 62 -17.50 -0.10 -21.84
CA SER A 62 -18.45 0.51 -20.90
C SER A 62 -18.40 2.02 -21.06
N LEU A 63 -19.57 2.63 -21.27
CA LEU A 63 -19.69 4.05 -21.59
C LEU A 63 -20.12 4.84 -20.36
N GLY A 64 -19.22 5.68 -19.85
CA GLY A 64 -19.52 6.62 -18.77
C GLY A 64 -19.21 6.10 -17.37
N LEU A 65 -19.36 6.99 -16.39
CA LEU A 65 -19.16 6.69 -14.98
C LEU A 65 -20.27 5.77 -14.48
N HIS A 66 -19.93 4.82 -13.61
CA HIS A 66 -20.79 3.79 -13.03
C HIS A 66 -21.37 2.76 -14.02
N ALA A 67 -20.95 2.78 -15.28
CA ALA A 67 -21.35 1.78 -16.26
C ALA A 67 -20.90 0.37 -15.81
N VAL A 68 -21.71 -0.64 -16.12
CA VAL A 68 -21.41 -2.03 -15.72
C VAL A 68 -20.12 -2.50 -16.37
N CYS A 69 -19.26 -3.15 -15.62
CA CYS A 69 -18.00 -3.71 -16.09
C CYS A 69 -17.67 -5.04 -15.37
N GLU A 70 -16.80 -5.81 -16.00
CA GLU A 70 -16.16 -7.03 -15.49
C GLU A 70 -14.64 -6.83 -15.38
N ASP A 71 -14.06 -6.01 -16.25
CA ASP A 71 -12.63 -5.72 -16.32
C ASP A 71 -12.39 -4.21 -16.49
N ARG A 72 -11.33 -3.69 -15.85
CA ARG A 72 -10.96 -2.27 -15.92
C ARG A 72 -10.82 -1.76 -17.35
N ARG A 73 -10.39 -2.58 -18.31
CA ARG A 73 -10.14 -2.15 -19.70
C ARG A 73 -11.41 -1.66 -20.39
N GLN A 74 -12.59 -2.12 -19.95
CA GLN A 74 -13.88 -1.67 -20.46
C GLN A 74 -14.15 -0.18 -20.16
N CYS A 75 -13.57 0.34 -19.07
CA CYS A 75 -13.81 1.69 -18.57
C CYS A 75 -12.97 2.78 -19.24
N GLY A 76 -12.28 2.46 -20.35
CA GLY A 76 -11.42 3.40 -21.09
C GLY A 76 -12.10 4.68 -21.57
N TRP A 77 -13.43 4.71 -21.61
CA TRP A 77 -14.19 5.93 -21.89
C TRP A 77 -13.89 7.08 -20.92
N LEU A 78 -13.61 6.73 -19.65
CA LEU A 78 -13.37 7.69 -18.57
C LEU A 78 -12.05 8.46 -18.73
N LEU A 79 -11.08 7.96 -19.50
CA LEU A 79 -9.73 8.55 -19.57
C LEU A 79 -9.07 8.74 -18.19
N GLY A 80 -7.81 9.15 -18.16
CA GLY A 80 -7.06 9.25 -16.90
C GLY A 80 -6.89 7.86 -16.26
N ASP A 81 -6.91 7.80 -14.93
CA ASP A 81 -6.84 6.54 -14.20
C ASP A 81 -8.21 6.14 -13.65
N TYR A 82 -8.59 4.90 -13.93
CA TYR A 82 -9.90 4.34 -13.71
C TYR A 82 -9.79 2.85 -13.43
N ASP A 83 -10.83 2.30 -12.80
CA ASP A 83 -10.91 0.89 -12.44
C ASP A 83 -12.35 0.37 -12.51
N CYS A 84 -12.50 -0.96 -12.51
CA CYS A 84 -13.78 -1.62 -12.37
C CYS A 84 -14.01 -1.98 -10.90
N ILE A 85 -14.64 -1.09 -10.15
CA ILE A 85 -14.87 -1.24 -8.70
C ILE A 85 -16.32 -1.65 -8.49
N ASP A 86 -16.55 -2.75 -7.76
CA ASP A 86 -17.90 -3.28 -7.50
C ASP A 86 -18.76 -3.46 -8.78
N LYS A 87 -18.11 -3.96 -9.85
CA LYS A 87 -18.71 -4.16 -11.19
C LYS A 87 -19.17 -2.88 -11.88
N LYS A 88 -18.61 -1.73 -11.50
CA LYS A 88 -18.92 -0.42 -12.06
C LYS A 88 -17.64 0.33 -12.43
N CYS A 89 -17.69 1.06 -13.54
CA CYS A 89 -16.59 1.92 -13.95
C CYS A 89 -16.48 3.12 -13.02
N GLU A 90 -15.37 3.21 -12.29
CA GLU A 90 -15.09 4.28 -11.34
C GLU A 90 -13.71 4.89 -11.62
N CYS A 91 -13.47 6.10 -11.12
CA CYS A 91 -12.11 6.62 -11.08
C CYS A 91 -11.28 5.87 -10.03
N ALA A 92 -10.00 5.63 -10.33
CA ALA A 92 -9.10 4.93 -9.41
C ALA A 92 -8.87 5.76 -8.12
N LYS A 93 -8.31 5.13 -7.09
CA LYS A 93 -7.99 5.81 -5.82
C LYS A 93 -7.11 7.04 -6.08
N GLY A 94 -7.51 8.19 -5.52
CA GLY A 94 -6.81 9.47 -5.73
C GLY A 94 -7.18 10.20 -7.02
N TRP A 95 -8.15 9.69 -7.77
CA TRP A 95 -8.74 10.32 -8.95
C TRP A 95 -10.21 10.60 -8.72
N ILE A 96 -10.72 11.64 -9.37
CA ILE A 96 -12.10 12.12 -9.28
C ILE A 96 -12.64 12.36 -10.67
N TYR A 97 -13.91 12.05 -10.91
CA TYR A 97 -14.54 12.29 -12.20
C TYR A 97 -14.95 13.76 -12.33
N ALA A 98 -14.52 14.41 -13.41
CA ALA A 98 -14.93 15.76 -13.75
C ALA A 98 -14.86 16.04 -15.25
N MET A 99 -15.88 16.71 -15.80
CA MET A 99 -15.90 17.17 -17.19
C MET A 99 -15.63 16.04 -18.20
N GLY A 100 -16.26 14.90 -17.99
CA GLY A 100 -16.18 13.75 -18.89
C GLY A 100 -14.95 12.87 -18.72
N GLN A 101 -14.12 13.08 -17.68
CA GLN A 101 -12.94 12.25 -17.45
C GLN A 101 -12.52 12.09 -15.99
N CYS A 102 -11.71 11.07 -15.69
CA CYS A 102 -11.00 10.98 -14.42
C CYS A 102 -9.81 11.95 -14.40
N VAL A 103 -9.81 12.87 -13.44
CA VAL A 103 -8.70 13.79 -13.18
C VAL A 103 -8.08 13.48 -11.83
N LYS A 104 -6.76 13.65 -11.71
CA LYS A 104 -6.07 13.40 -10.45
C LYS A 104 -6.55 14.40 -9.40
N LYS A 105 -6.95 13.92 -8.23
CA LYS A 105 -7.37 14.77 -7.11
C LYS A 105 -6.20 15.66 -6.70
N ALA A 106 -6.42 16.96 -6.69
CA ALA A 106 -5.42 17.94 -6.31
C ALA A 106 -5.56 18.34 -4.85
N ALA A 107 -4.41 18.68 -4.26
CA ALA A 107 -4.29 19.37 -2.99
C ALA A 107 -3.62 20.73 -3.22
N LEU A 108 -3.70 21.62 -2.24
CA LEU A 108 -2.96 22.89 -2.26
C LEU A 108 -1.46 22.63 -2.43
N ASN A 109 -0.79 23.56 -3.13
CA ASN A 109 0.62 23.50 -3.49
C ASN A 109 1.05 22.38 -4.45
N ASN A 110 0.15 21.47 -4.86
CA ASN A 110 0.44 20.52 -5.91
C ASN A 110 0.85 21.25 -7.20
N LYS A 111 1.77 20.64 -7.96
CA LYS A 111 2.17 21.15 -9.26
C LYS A 111 0.99 21.09 -10.23
N CYS A 112 0.81 22.14 -11.02
CA CYS A 112 -0.24 22.24 -12.02
C CYS A 112 0.27 22.95 -13.28
N ALA A 113 -0.39 22.70 -14.40
CA ALA A 113 -0.18 23.45 -15.64
C ALA A 113 -1.36 24.37 -15.96
N ARG A 114 -2.57 23.98 -15.56
CA ARG A 114 -3.83 24.71 -15.82
C ARG A 114 -4.77 24.60 -14.62
N ASP A 115 -5.74 25.50 -14.53
CA ASP A 115 -6.73 25.53 -13.43
C ASP A 115 -7.46 24.20 -13.22
N ARG A 116 -7.78 23.51 -14.30
CA ARG A 116 -8.46 22.20 -14.24
C ARG A 116 -7.65 21.11 -13.52
N ASP A 117 -6.34 21.31 -13.38
CA ASP A 117 -5.46 20.37 -12.67
C ASP A 117 -5.55 20.55 -11.15
N CYS A 118 -6.24 21.60 -10.68
CA CYS A 118 -6.38 21.96 -9.27
C CYS A 118 -7.73 21.58 -8.66
N PHE A 119 -8.42 20.59 -9.22
CA PHE A 119 -9.71 20.15 -8.70
C PHE A 119 -9.55 19.13 -7.56
N ASN A 120 -10.21 19.38 -6.43
CA ASN A 120 -10.15 18.54 -5.23
C ASN A 120 -11.45 17.75 -4.93
N GLY A 121 -12.49 17.90 -5.76
CA GLY A 121 -13.76 17.17 -5.65
C GLY A 121 -14.94 17.96 -5.08
N TYR A 122 -14.73 19.20 -4.59
CA TYR A 122 -15.76 19.95 -3.88
C TYR A 122 -16.35 21.08 -4.72
N ASP A 123 -15.54 22.10 -5.00
CA ASP A 123 -15.91 23.28 -5.77
C ASP A 123 -14.89 23.45 -6.90
N LEU A 124 -15.36 23.34 -8.14
CA LEU A 124 -14.55 23.43 -9.35
C LEU A 124 -13.87 24.80 -9.54
N LEU A 125 -14.30 25.83 -8.80
CA LEU A 125 -13.74 27.19 -8.88
C LEU A 125 -12.87 27.57 -7.67
N ALA A 126 -12.81 26.74 -6.62
CA ALA A 126 -12.17 27.11 -5.37
C ALA A 126 -10.65 27.24 -5.47
N MET A 127 -10.01 26.50 -6.39
CA MET A 127 -8.57 26.50 -6.60
C MET A 127 -8.23 26.81 -8.06
N THR A 128 -7.09 27.49 -8.25
CA THR A 128 -6.55 27.91 -9.56
C THR A 128 -5.07 27.58 -9.63
N CYS A 129 -4.55 27.42 -10.85
CA CYS A 129 -3.13 27.21 -11.07
C CYS A 129 -2.41 28.54 -11.20
N LYS A 130 -1.67 28.94 -10.17
CA LYS A 130 -0.90 30.19 -10.15
C LYS A 130 0.56 29.91 -9.82
N GLY A 131 1.47 30.35 -10.69
CA GLY A 131 2.91 30.09 -10.51
C GLY A 131 3.27 28.60 -10.55
N GLY A 132 2.51 27.80 -11.33
CA GLY A 132 2.71 26.36 -11.46
C GLY A 132 2.29 25.54 -10.23
N LYS A 133 1.58 26.15 -9.27
CA LYS A 133 1.05 25.50 -8.07
C LYS A 133 -0.43 25.78 -7.89
N CYS A 134 -1.14 24.81 -7.33
CA CYS A 134 -2.53 24.98 -6.96
C CYS A 134 -2.66 25.86 -5.71
N VAL A 135 -3.39 26.97 -5.84
CA VAL A 135 -3.66 27.93 -4.75
C VAL A 135 -5.15 28.25 -4.71
N CYS A 136 -5.65 28.84 -3.62
CA CYS A 136 -7.03 29.32 -3.58
C CYS A 136 -7.24 30.41 -4.65
N ASN A 137 -8.39 30.32 -5.32
CA ASN A 137 -8.77 31.26 -6.36
C ASN A 137 -9.24 32.59 -5.79
N ASP A 138 -9.33 33.62 -6.64
CA ASP A 138 -9.83 34.93 -6.24
C ASP A 138 -11.28 34.83 -5.72
N GLY A 139 -11.55 35.48 -4.58
CA GLY A 139 -12.83 35.34 -3.88
C GLY A 139 -12.96 34.07 -3.04
N TYR A 140 -11.87 33.33 -2.83
CA TYR A 140 -11.76 32.25 -1.86
C TYR A 140 -10.65 32.56 -0.84
N TYR A 141 -10.84 32.13 0.40
CA TYR A 141 -9.82 32.21 1.44
C TYR A 141 -9.35 30.80 1.82
N LEU A 142 -8.06 30.71 2.16
CA LEU A 142 -7.48 29.50 2.71
C LEU A 142 -7.96 29.29 4.15
N ARG A 143 -8.55 28.14 4.44
CA ARG A 143 -8.94 27.69 5.77
C ARG A 143 -8.06 26.51 6.16
N GLY A 144 -7.22 26.70 7.18
CA GLY A 144 -6.18 25.73 7.52
C GLY A 144 -5.09 25.73 6.46
N ASP A 145 -4.66 24.55 6.03
CA ASP A 145 -3.64 24.34 4.99
C ASP A 145 -4.14 23.48 3.81
N PHE A 146 -5.42 23.06 3.83
CA PHE A 146 -5.97 22.09 2.88
C PHE A 146 -7.26 22.54 2.16
N ASP A 147 -7.98 23.55 2.64
CA ASP A 147 -9.32 23.91 2.15
C ASP A 147 -9.45 25.37 1.68
N CYS A 148 -10.05 25.56 0.50
CA CYS A 148 -10.34 26.88 -0.06
C CYS A 148 -11.84 27.14 0.01
N ARG A 149 -12.24 28.07 0.88
CA ARG A 149 -13.64 28.40 1.15
C ARG A 149 -14.02 29.73 0.51
N PRO A 150 -15.28 29.92 0.07
CA PRO A 150 -15.71 31.18 -0.53
C PRO A 150 -15.63 32.33 0.48
N ALA A 151 -14.97 33.42 0.09
CA ALA A 151 -14.91 34.66 0.84
C ALA A 151 -16.10 35.55 0.45
N ILE A 152 -17.11 35.62 1.32
CA ILE A 152 -18.33 36.40 1.12
C ILE A 152 -18.19 37.74 1.83
N THR A 153 -18.13 38.83 1.07
CA THR A 153 -17.89 40.18 1.60
C THR A 153 -19.16 41.01 1.73
N THR A 154 -20.33 40.46 1.37
CA THR A 154 -21.60 41.17 1.30
C THR A 154 -22.67 40.51 2.17
N VAL A 155 -23.51 41.34 2.81
CA VAL A 155 -24.65 40.89 3.62
C VAL A 155 -25.75 40.31 2.71
N GLY A 156 -26.40 39.22 3.15
CA GLY A 156 -27.51 38.58 2.47
C GLY A 156 -27.12 37.46 1.49
N GLU A 157 -25.84 37.35 1.15
CA GLU A 157 -25.26 36.28 0.34
C GLU A 157 -25.16 34.96 1.11
N TYR A 158 -25.11 33.84 0.39
CA TYR A 158 -25.09 32.51 1.00
C TYR A 158 -23.76 32.19 1.70
N CYS A 159 -23.85 31.57 2.87
CA CYS A 159 -22.73 31.10 3.68
C CYS A 159 -23.05 29.73 4.30
N SER A 160 -22.01 28.98 4.69
CA SER A 160 -22.16 27.77 5.51
C SER A 160 -21.63 27.98 6.92
N LEU A 161 -20.57 28.78 7.06
CA LEU A 161 -19.87 29.08 8.31
C LEU A 161 -19.77 30.59 8.53
N ASN A 162 -19.63 31.01 9.79
CA ASN A 162 -19.35 32.40 10.13
C ASN A 162 -18.08 32.90 9.45
N SER A 163 -17.07 32.04 9.33
CA SER A 163 -15.79 32.38 8.69
C SER A 163 -15.89 32.62 7.18
N ASP A 164 -16.96 32.18 6.52
CA ASP A 164 -17.22 32.51 5.12
C ASP A 164 -17.57 34.01 4.97
N CYS A 165 -18.13 34.65 6.00
CA CYS A 165 -18.52 36.06 6.00
C CYS A 165 -17.31 36.96 6.33
N ARG A 166 -16.57 37.37 5.30
CA ARG A 166 -15.28 38.09 5.37
C ARG A 166 -15.46 39.61 5.46
N PHE A 167 -16.21 40.06 6.44
CA PHE A 167 -16.39 41.47 6.79
C PHE A 167 -16.52 41.61 8.32
N GLU A 168 -16.41 42.83 8.83
CA GLU A 168 -16.46 43.08 10.27
C GLU A 168 -17.79 42.60 10.89
N ASN A 169 -17.69 41.83 11.98
CA ASN A 169 -18.84 41.20 12.65
C ASN A 169 -19.66 40.25 11.76
N GLY A 170 -19.10 39.73 10.66
CA GLY A 170 -19.79 38.79 9.80
C GLY A 170 -20.16 37.49 10.49
N VAL A 171 -21.45 37.14 10.48
CA VAL A 171 -21.96 35.87 10.99
C VAL A 171 -22.87 35.21 9.96
N CYS A 172 -22.86 33.89 9.92
CA CYS A 172 -23.73 33.11 9.07
C CYS A 172 -25.01 32.76 9.85
N ARG A 173 -26.13 33.38 9.48
CA ARG A 173 -27.44 33.12 10.10
C ARG A 173 -28.41 32.63 9.03
N SER A 174 -29.02 31.47 9.25
CA SER A 174 -29.98 30.88 8.30
C SER A 174 -29.43 30.75 6.87
N SER A 175 -28.17 30.27 6.75
CA SER A 175 -27.42 30.15 5.49
C SER A 175 -27.09 31.47 4.79
N LYS A 176 -27.23 32.64 5.43
CA LYS A 176 -26.89 33.94 4.84
C LYS A 176 -25.99 34.77 5.74
N CYS A 177 -25.05 35.48 5.14
CA CYS A 177 -24.20 36.41 5.86
C CYS A 177 -25.03 37.58 6.40
N ALA A 178 -24.84 37.88 7.68
CA ALA A 178 -25.50 38.97 8.39
C ALA A 178 -24.50 39.71 9.27
N ASN A 179 -24.85 40.94 9.67
CA ASN A 179 -24.09 41.65 10.68
C ASN A 179 -24.43 41.09 12.06
N GLY A 180 -23.41 40.64 12.80
CA GLY A 180 -23.54 40.03 14.12
C GLY A 180 -24.12 40.96 15.17
N LEU A 181 -23.98 42.27 14.98
CA LEU A 181 -24.51 43.31 15.87
C LEU A 181 -26.03 43.52 15.73
N GLU A 182 -26.62 43.12 14.61
CA GLU A 182 -28.07 43.25 14.39
C GLU A 182 -28.81 42.07 15.04
N PRO A 183 -29.99 42.29 15.64
CA PRO A 183 -30.79 41.21 16.20
C PRO A 183 -31.29 40.26 15.10
N ALA A 184 -31.32 38.95 15.41
CA ALA A 184 -31.87 37.96 14.50
C ALA A 184 -33.36 38.26 14.26
N GLN A 185 -33.74 38.60 13.01
CA GLN A 185 -35.13 38.77 12.65
C GLN A 185 -35.85 37.42 12.80
N LYS A 186 -36.78 37.32 13.76
CA LYS A 186 -37.72 36.19 13.86
C LYS A 186 -38.64 36.21 12.64
N LYS A 187 -38.22 35.62 11.52
CA LYS A 187 -39.15 35.28 10.45
C LYS A 187 -39.87 33.99 10.85
N ASN A 188 -41.19 34.07 10.97
CA ASN A 188 -42.05 32.89 11.00
C ASN A 188 -41.89 32.16 9.66
N VAL A 189 -40.93 31.24 9.59
CA VAL A 189 -40.79 30.34 8.47
C VAL A 189 -41.82 29.23 8.69
N THR A 190 -42.98 29.36 8.05
CA THR A 190 -43.83 28.21 7.74
C THR A 190 -43.00 27.28 6.85
N GLY A 191 -42.30 26.35 7.49
CA GLY A 191 -41.47 25.37 6.80
C GLY A 191 -42.35 24.48 5.93
N ARG A 192 -42.50 24.83 4.65
CA ARG A 192 -42.64 23.80 3.64
C ARG A 192 -41.28 23.13 3.55
N THR A 193 -41.19 21.94 4.10
CA THR A 193 -40.18 20.96 3.74
C THR A 193 -40.38 20.70 2.24
N LEU A 194 -39.75 21.52 1.38
CA LEU A 194 -39.38 21.02 0.07
C LEU A 194 -38.23 20.05 0.35
N GLU A 195 -38.61 18.81 0.69
CA GLU A 195 -37.85 17.66 0.25
C GLU A 195 -37.73 17.82 -1.27
N LEU A 196 -36.63 18.44 -1.71
CA LEU A 196 -36.07 18.02 -2.98
C LEU A 196 -35.64 16.59 -2.74
N ASP A 197 -36.60 15.71 -3.01
CA ASP A 197 -36.41 14.31 -3.32
C ASP A 197 -35.41 14.31 -4.48
N ILE A 198 -34.12 14.38 -4.16
CA ILE A 198 -33.09 13.95 -5.08
C ILE A 198 -33.25 12.44 -5.07
N GLN A 199 -34.29 11.99 -5.78
CA GLN A 199 -34.39 10.61 -6.21
C GLN A 199 -33.02 10.28 -6.74
N HIS A 200 -32.46 9.20 -6.21
CA HIS A 200 -31.33 8.51 -6.78
C HIS A 200 -31.37 8.71 -8.28
N LEU A 201 -30.37 9.43 -8.82
CA LEU A 201 -30.05 9.35 -10.23
C LEU A 201 -29.76 7.88 -10.44
N ASP A 202 -30.81 7.14 -10.81
CA ASP A 202 -30.80 5.72 -11.01
C ASP A 202 -29.83 5.51 -12.16
N VAL A 203 -28.61 5.14 -11.82
CA VAL A 203 -27.47 5.12 -12.74
C VAL A 203 -27.70 4.10 -13.87
N ASN A 204 -28.71 3.24 -13.70
CA ASN A 204 -29.21 2.30 -14.71
C ASN A 204 -30.19 2.93 -15.72
N ARG A 205 -30.60 4.20 -15.57
CA ARG A 205 -31.48 4.95 -16.50
C ARG A 205 -30.73 5.85 -17.50
N LEU A 206 -29.41 5.72 -17.59
CA LEU A 206 -28.53 6.61 -18.38
C LEU A 206 -28.43 6.25 -19.87
N GLU A 207 -29.16 5.24 -20.34
CA GLU A 207 -29.06 4.81 -21.74
C GLU A 207 -30.07 5.53 -22.65
N ILE A 208 -29.54 6.14 -23.71
CA ILE A 208 -30.35 6.59 -24.83
C ILE A 208 -30.74 5.36 -25.64
N ASN A 209 -31.93 4.81 -25.41
CA ASN A 209 -32.43 3.66 -26.16
C ASN A 209 -32.98 4.07 -27.54
N LEU A 210 -32.14 4.77 -28.32
CA LEU A 210 -32.44 5.19 -29.68
C LEU A 210 -31.41 4.61 -30.66
N PRO A 211 -31.85 4.17 -31.85
CA PRO A 211 -30.95 3.75 -32.92
C PRO A 211 -30.22 4.94 -33.53
N CYS A 212 -29.08 4.67 -34.18
CA CYS A 212 -28.17 5.70 -34.65
C CYS A 212 -28.75 6.72 -35.64
N ASP A 213 -29.72 6.32 -36.45
CA ASP A 213 -30.46 7.19 -37.39
C ASP A 213 -31.25 8.30 -36.68
N LYS A 214 -31.54 8.12 -35.38
CA LYS A 214 -32.31 9.07 -34.56
C LYS A 214 -31.44 9.89 -33.59
N CYS A 215 -30.12 9.74 -33.58
CA CYS A 215 -29.29 10.48 -32.60
C CYS A 215 -29.33 12.00 -32.81
N THR A 216 -29.62 12.47 -34.03
CA THR A 216 -29.75 13.90 -34.34
C THR A 216 -30.94 14.57 -33.65
N THR A 217 -31.94 13.79 -33.20
CA THR A 217 -33.09 14.31 -32.46
C THR A 217 -32.78 14.56 -30.98
N VAL A 218 -31.62 14.09 -30.50
CA VAL A 218 -31.17 14.29 -29.12
C VAL A 218 -29.97 15.24 -29.12
N PRO A 219 -30.14 16.50 -28.67
CA PRO A 219 -29.04 17.45 -28.59
C PRO A 219 -27.88 16.88 -27.77
N ASN A 220 -26.66 17.06 -28.27
CA ASN A 220 -25.41 16.56 -27.67
C ASN A 220 -25.33 15.03 -27.51
N ALA A 221 -26.13 14.27 -28.26
CA ALA A 221 -25.89 12.85 -28.48
C ALA A 221 -25.00 12.59 -29.70
N MET A 222 -24.40 11.41 -29.76
CA MET A 222 -23.70 10.87 -30.92
C MET A 222 -24.00 9.37 -31.04
N CYS A 223 -23.82 8.81 -32.24
CA CYS A 223 -23.95 7.37 -32.47
C CYS A 223 -22.66 6.66 -32.06
N HIS A 224 -22.76 5.61 -31.25
CA HIS A 224 -21.62 4.75 -31.00
C HIS A 224 -21.43 3.79 -32.20
N PRO A 225 -20.27 3.80 -32.89
CA PRO A 225 -20.05 3.02 -34.11
C PRO A 225 -20.27 1.52 -33.93
N ALA A 226 -20.00 1.00 -32.73
CA ALA A 226 -20.13 -0.41 -32.40
C ALA A 226 -21.53 -0.84 -31.98
N PHE A 227 -22.13 -0.15 -31.01
CA PHE A 227 -23.40 -0.56 -30.41
C PHE A 227 -24.59 -0.21 -31.30
N LYS A 228 -24.36 0.62 -32.34
CA LYS A 228 -25.40 1.16 -33.22
C LYS A 228 -26.55 1.86 -32.46
N LYS A 229 -26.24 2.36 -31.25
CA LYS A 229 -27.12 3.12 -30.37
C LYS A 229 -26.57 4.51 -30.10
N CYS A 230 -27.45 5.43 -29.73
CA CYS A 230 -27.07 6.76 -29.30
C CYS A 230 -26.47 6.74 -27.89
N HIS A 231 -25.53 7.66 -27.64
CA HIS A 231 -25.03 7.98 -26.31
C HIS A 231 -24.67 9.46 -26.24
N CYS A 232 -24.57 10.01 -25.04
CA CYS A 232 -24.18 11.40 -24.88
C CYS A 232 -22.71 11.61 -25.25
N LYS A 233 -22.42 12.78 -25.83
CA LYS A 233 -21.04 13.24 -26.03
C LYS A 233 -20.33 13.27 -24.67
N ARG A 234 -19.00 13.09 -24.66
CA ARG A 234 -18.19 13.19 -23.44
C ARG A 234 -18.44 14.52 -22.72
N GLY A 235 -18.60 14.46 -21.40
CA GLY A 235 -18.95 15.63 -20.57
C GLY A 235 -20.44 15.98 -20.60
N PHE A 236 -21.28 15.12 -21.16
CA PHE A 236 -22.73 15.25 -21.10
C PHE A 236 -23.36 13.97 -20.57
N THR A 237 -24.43 14.14 -19.79
CA THR A 237 -25.17 13.05 -19.16
C THR A 237 -26.62 13.08 -19.63
N TYR A 238 -27.19 11.91 -19.92
CA TYR A 238 -28.58 11.84 -20.38
C TYR A 238 -29.53 12.15 -19.21
N ASN A 239 -30.39 13.14 -19.40
CA ASN A 239 -31.47 13.45 -18.47
C ASN A 239 -32.78 12.90 -19.05
N THR A 240 -33.33 11.89 -18.39
CA THR A 240 -34.53 11.16 -18.85
C THR A 240 -35.77 12.05 -18.89
N ASP A 241 -35.93 12.94 -17.90
CA ASP A 241 -37.09 13.82 -17.80
C ASP A 241 -37.11 14.85 -18.94
N LYS A 242 -35.95 15.43 -19.25
CA LYS A 242 -35.76 16.41 -20.32
C LYS A 242 -35.53 15.76 -21.69
N LYS A 243 -35.33 14.44 -21.75
CA LYS A 243 -35.02 13.65 -22.96
C LYS A 243 -33.85 14.24 -23.78
N LYS A 244 -32.80 14.71 -23.10
CA LYS A 244 -31.60 15.28 -23.76
C LYS A 244 -30.33 15.06 -22.96
N CYS A 245 -29.19 15.21 -23.61
CA CYS A 245 -27.88 15.20 -22.97
C CYS A 245 -27.56 16.57 -22.36
N VAL A 246 -27.55 16.64 -21.04
CA VAL A 246 -27.26 17.85 -20.25
C VAL A 246 -25.76 17.89 -19.98
N ALA A 247 -25.15 19.06 -20.12
CA ALA A 247 -23.73 19.24 -19.86
C ALA A 247 -23.41 19.08 -18.35
N GLU A 248 -22.32 18.38 -18.06
CA GLU A 248 -21.72 18.32 -16.74
C GLU A 248 -21.18 19.70 -16.31
N LEU A 249 -21.05 19.93 -15.00
CA LEU A 249 -20.50 21.16 -14.45
C LEU A 249 -19.05 21.37 -14.92
N GLY A 250 -18.73 22.62 -15.29
CA GLY A 250 -17.42 22.99 -15.85
C GLY A 250 -17.23 22.71 -17.34
N VAL A 251 -18.17 22.04 -18.01
CA VAL A 251 -18.16 21.87 -19.47
C VAL A 251 -18.61 23.17 -20.15
N ALA A 252 -17.89 23.57 -21.21
CA ALA A 252 -18.19 24.79 -21.95
C ALA A 252 -19.45 24.61 -22.80
N VAL A 253 -20.49 25.36 -22.44
CA VAL A 253 -21.78 25.38 -23.15
C VAL A 253 -22.10 26.74 -23.77
N GLY A 254 -21.27 27.76 -23.49
CA GLY A 254 -21.48 29.12 -23.98
C GLY A 254 -22.65 29.83 -23.30
N CYS A 255 -22.91 29.53 -22.02
CA CYS A 255 -23.93 30.24 -21.25
C CYS A 255 -23.58 31.73 -21.11
N LYS A 256 -24.61 32.58 -21.07
CA LYS A 256 -24.54 34.03 -20.87
C LYS A 256 -25.08 34.44 -19.50
N ASP A 257 -26.05 33.69 -19.00
CA ASP A 257 -26.69 33.90 -17.71
C ASP A 257 -27.10 32.57 -17.07
N ASP A 258 -27.47 32.62 -15.79
CA ASP A 258 -27.78 31.46 -14.95
C ASP A 258 -28.99 30.65 -15.44
N SER A 259 -29.93 31.25 -16.18
CA SER A 259 -31.12 30.56 -16.68
C SER A 259 -30.80 29.50 -17.73
N GLN A 260 -29.64 29.63 -18.38
CA GLN A 260 -29.15 28.67 -19.37
C GLN A 260 -28.46 27.47 -18.71
N CYS A 261 -28.23 27.52 -17.41
CA CYS A 261 -27.64 26.41 -16.67
C CYS A 261 -28.72 25.45 -16.20
N GLU A 262 -28.67 24.24 -16.75
CA GLU A 262 -29.73 23.24 -16.62
C GLU A 262 -29.73 22.48 -15.31
N ILE A 263 -28.59 22.46 -14.62
CA ILE A 263 -28.40 21.79 -13.33
C ILE A 263 -28.97 22.71 -12.25
N PRO A 264 -29.90 22.26 -11.40
CA PRO A 264 -30.44 23.09 -10.33
C PRO A 264 -29.35 23.63 -9.39
N ASN A 265 -29.52 24.87 -8.91
CA ASN A 265 -28.55 25.58 -8.06
C ASN A 265 -27.17 25.78 -8.72
N SER A 266 -27.14 25.92 -10.05
CA SER A 266 -25.93 26.30 -10.79
C SER A 266 -26.04 27.72 -11.36
N ARG A 267 -24.88 28.33 -11.62
CA ARG A 267 -24.70 29.66 -12.20
C ARG A 267 -23.75 29.61 -13.39
N CYS A 268 -23.91 30.57 -14.29
CA CYS A 268 -23.03 30.73 -15.42
C CYS A 268 -21.80 31.56 -15.02
N VAL A 269 -20.60 31.03 -15.30
CA VAL A 269 -19.33 31.73 -15.13
C VAL A 269 -18.51 31.50 -16.40
N ALA A 270 -18.23 32.58 -17.14
CA ALA A 270 -17.41 32.56 -18.35
C ALA A 270 -17.82 31.47 -19.37
N GLY A 271 -19.12 31.33 -19.65
CA GLY A 271 -19.62 30.35 -20.63
C GLY A 271 -19.74 28.91 -20.13
N LYS A 272 -19.52 28.66 -18.85
CA LYS A 272 -19.61 27.34 -18.20
C LYS A 272 -20.53 27.40 -16.99
N CYS A 273 -21.22 26.30 -16.71
CA CYS A 273 -22.09 26.20 -15.55
C CYS A 273 -21.35 25.58 -14.35
N TYR A 274 -21.50 26.19 -13.18
CA TYR A 274 -20.90 25.76 -11.91
C TYR A 274 -21.93 25.86 -10.80
N CYS A 275 -21.77 25.12 -9.72
CA CYS A 275 -22.65 25.29 -8.57
C CYS A 275 -22.61 26.72 -8.00
N TRP A 276 -23.72 27.16 -7.41
CA TRP A 276 -23.78 28.41 -6.64
C TRP A 276 -22.71 28.44 -5.54
N LYS A 277 -22.30 29.65 -5.14
CA LYS A 277 -21.23 29.79 -4.13
C LYS A 277 -21.68 29.05 -2.88
N THR A 278 -20.75 28.35 -2.22
CA THR A 278 -20.98 27.46 -1.06
C THR A 278 -21.58 26.09 -1.36
N TYR A 279 -22.13 25.85 -2.55
CA TYR A 279 -22.66 24.53 -2.93
C TYR A 279 -21.51 23.63 -3.36
N PHE A 280 -21.63 22.34 -3.05
CA PHE A 280 -20.68 21.32 -3.46
C PHE A 280 -21.13 20.62 -4.72
N THR A 281 -20.16 20.18 -5.49
CA THR A 281 -20.37 19.35 -6.67
C THR A 281 -20.56 17.91 -6.21
N LEU A 282 -21.64 17.26 -6.62
CA LEU A 282 -21.81 15.82 -6.40
C LEU A 282 -20.89 15.01 -7.32
N ALA A 283 -20.61 13.76 -6.92
CA ALA A 283 -19.91 12.79 -7.77
C ALA A 283 -20.53 12.76 -9.19
N GLY A 284 -19.67 12.64 -10.21
CA GLY A 284 -20.09 12.70 -11.61
C GLY A 284 -20.24 14.12 -12.18
N THR A 285 -20.14 15.18 -11.36
CA THR A 285 -20.30 16.58 -11.79
C THR A 285 -21.66 16.92 -12.41
N VAL A 286 -22.73 16.23 -11.99
CA VAL A 286 -24.08 16.33 -12.58
C VAL A 286 -25.09 17.07 -11.70
N ALA A 287 -24.74 17.41 -10.46
CA ALA A 287 -25.65 18.01 -9.50
C ALA A 287 -24.92 18.85 -8.46
N CYS A 288 -25.66 19.79 -7.86
CA CYS A 288 -25.17 20.70 -6.83
C CYS A 288 -25.83 20.40 -5.50
N GLN A 289 -25.01 20.09 -4.50
CA GLN A 289 -25.42 19.79 -3.14
C GLN A 289 -25.35 21.05 -2.28
N LYS A 290 -26.49 21.40 -1.68
CA LYS A 290 -26.52 22.45 -0.66
C LYS A 290 -25.68 22.01 0.55
N PRO A 291 -24.80 22.86 1.09
CA PRO A 291 -23.98 22.50 2.24
C PRO A 291 -24.83 22.37 3.51
N MET A 292 -24.31 21.67 4.52
CA MET A 292 -24.76 21.83 5.90
C MET A 292 -24.49 23.27 6.38
N THR A 293 -25.20 23.69 7.42
CA THR A 293 -24.97 25.01 8.05
C THR A 293 -24.45 24.82 9.45
N HIS A 294 -23.66 25.79 9.93
CA HIS A 294 -23.15 25.83 11.30
C HIS A 294 -24.21 25.46 12.37
N ASP A 295 -25.43 25.99 12.23
CA ASP A 295 -26.53 25.80 13.20
C ASP A 295 -27.35 24.52 12.98
N ASN A 296 -27.16 23.84 11.84
CA ASN A 296 -27.92 22.67 11.45
C ASN A 296 -27.06 21.70 10.63
N TRP A 297 -26.55 20.67 11.31
CA TRP A 297 -25.65 19.64 10.78
C TRP A 297 -26.39 18.51 10.05
N PHE A 298 -27.60 18.78 9.59
CA PHE A 298 -28.39 17.80 8.84
C PHE A 298 -27.71 17.46 7.52
N CYS A 299 -27.71 16.17 7.19
CA CYS A 299 -27.21 15.65 5.92
C CYS A 299 -28.14 14.59 5.32
N ASN A 300 -28.05 14.43 4.00
CA ASN A 300 -28.70 13.38 3.22
C ASN A 300 -27.70 12.55 2.39
N ASN A 301 -26.46 13.01 2.30
CA ASN A 301 -25.32 12.37 1.66
C ASN A 301 -24.02 12.93 2.25
N ASP A 302 -22.90 12.30 1.92
CA ASP A 302 -21.59 12.68 2.45
C ASP A 302 -21.14 14.06 1.96
N GLU A 303 -21.51 14.43 0.73
CA GLU A 303 -21.14 15.71 0.11
C GLU A 303 -21.68 16.91 0.87
N ARG A 304 -22.87 16.80 1.47
CA ARG A 304 -23.43 17.86 2.31
C ARG A 304 -22.56 18.16 3.54
N CYS A 305 -21.74 17.20 3.96
CA CYS A 305 -20.84 17.33 5.11
C CYS A 305 -19.46 17.90 4.75
N TYR A 306 -19.14 18.10 3.47
CA TYR A 306 -17.83 18.58 3.02
C TYR A 306 -17.41 19.95 3.57
N VAL A 307 -18.34 20.74 4.16
CA VAL A 307 -17.99 21.92 4.97
C VAL A 307 -17.04 21.56 6.12
N LEU A 308 -17.06 20.33 6.61
CA LEU A 308 -16.17 19.85 7.67
C LEU A 308 -14.86 19.26 7.15
N GLY A 309 -14.61 19.30 5.84
CA GLY A 309 -13.41 18.70 5.24
C GLY A 309 -13.56 17.21 4.88
N PRO A 310 -12.46 16.57 4.44
CA PRO A 310 -12.48 15.24 3.82
C PRO A 310 -12.84 14.09 4.76
N HIS A 311 -12.68 14.25 6.07
CA HIS A 311 -12.98 13.21 7.07
C HIS A 311 -14.37 13.37 7.68
N SER A 312 -15.32 13.81 6.87
CA SER A 312 -16.72 13.96 7.28
C SER A 312 -17.59 12.97 6.51
N LYS A 313 -18.60 12.42 7.19
CA LYS A 313 -19.56 11.48 6.61
C LYS A 313 -20.96 11.76 7.14
N CYS A 314 -21.96 11.48 6.32
CA CYS A 314 -23.34 11.52 6.73
C CYS A 314 -23.74 10.20 7.39
N GLU A 315 -24.11 10.25 8.67
CA GLU A 315 -24.60 9.09 9.40
C GLU A 315 -25.85 9.46 10.19
N GLN A 316 -26.93 8.71 10.00
CA GLN A 316 -28.23 8.96 10.66
C GLN A 316 -28.71 10.41 10.46
N HIS A 317 -28.58 10.91 9.23
CA HIS A 317 -28.93 12.29 8.84
C HIS A 317 -28.16 13.40 9.57
N LYS A 318 -27.03 13.09 10.21
CA LYS A 318 -26.14 14.09 10.82
C LYS A 318 -24.72 13.91 10.32
N CYS A 319 -24.06 15.04 10.05
CA CYS A 319 -22.64 15.01 9.74
C CYS A 319 -21.84 14.59 10.97
N LYS A 320 -21.00 13.58 10.81
CA LYS A 320 -20.05 13.11 11.82
C LYS A 320 -18.65 13.10 11.22
N CYS A 321 -17.66 13.30 12.08
CA CYS A 321 -16.27 13.09 11.70
C CYS A 321 -15.98 11.58 11.74
N THR A 322 -15.31 11.05 10.72
CA THR A 322 -15.06 9.61 10.59
C THR A 322 -13.89 9.14 11.47
N MET A 323 -12.86 9.99 11.58
CA MET A 323 -11.61 9.69 12.29
C MET A 323 -11.55 10.32 13.69
N PHE A 324 -12.45 11.27 13.98
CA PHE A 324 -12.40 12.10 15.18
C PHE A 324 -13.80 12.23 15.78
N PRO A 325 -13.93 12.50 17.10
CA PRO A 325 -15.24 12.63 17.72
C PRO A 325 -15.95 13.95 17.36
N LYS A 326 -15.21 15.03 17.12
CA LYS A 326 -15.73 16.38 16.83
C LYS A 326 -14.76 17.17 15.94
N PRO A 327 -15.24 18.15 15.17
CA PRO A 327 -14.35 19.05 14.45
C PRO A 327 -13.62 20.01 15.40
N ASN A 328 -12.51 20.57 14.93
CA ASN A 328 -11.74 21.59 15.63
C ASN A 328 -12.47 22.96 15.64
N ALA A 329 -11.84 23.98 16.23
CA ALA A 329 -12.40 25.34 16.32
C ALA A 329 -12.67 26.01 14.96
N ALA A 330 -12.03 25.53 13.88
CA ALA A 330 -12.24 26.00 12.51
C ALA A 330 -13.35 25.22 11.77
N PHE A 331 -14.09 24.34 12.47
CA PHE A 331 -15.11 23.45 11.90
C PHE A 331 -14.52 22.50 10.84
N VAL A 332 -13.38 21.89 11.16
CA VAL A 332 -12.73 20.87 10.33
C VAL A 332 -12.62 19.56 11.12
N CYS A 333 -13.01 18.44 10.50
CA CYS A 333 -12.83 17.08 11.00
C CYS A 333 -11.37 16.61 10.90
N GLU A 334 -10.43 17.33 11.49
CA GLU A 334 -9.01 16.98 11.52
C GLU A 334 -8.45 17.16 12.93
N ALA A 335 -7.50 16.28 13.30
CA ALA A 335 -6.67 16.50 14.48
C ALA A 335 -5.70 17.67 14.23
N PRO A 336 -5.39 18.49 15.24
CA PRO A 336 -4.40 19.55 15.10
C PRO A 336 -2.99 19.06 14.72
N GLU A 337 -2.63 17.80 14.99
CA GLU A 337 -1.31 17.20 14.75
C GLU A 337 -1.41 15.66 14.49
N GLY A 338 -1.85 15.23 13.31
CA GLY A 338 -1.97 13.80 12.99
C GLY A 338 -1.78 13.46 11.52
N CYS A 339 -1.80 12.16 11.20
CA CYS A 339 -1.76 11.62 9.84
C CYS A 339 -3.00 10.77 9.56
N VAL A 340 -3.35 10.62 8.28
CA VAL A 340 -4.45 9.79 7.78
C VAL A 340 -3.88 8.57 7.07
N ASP A 341 -2.88 8.77 6.23
CA ASP A 341 -2.15 7.70 5.56
C ASP A 341 -0.64 8.00 5.50
N ASN A 342 0.12 7.06 4.93
CA ASN A 342 1.57 7.15 4.92
C ASN A 342 2.10 8.39 4.17
N SER A 343 1.35 8.95 3.22
CA SER A 343 1.78 10.13 2.46
C SER A 343 1.80 11.41 3.30
N ASP A 344 0.97 11.48 4.34
CA ASP A 344 1.01 12.60 5.30
C ASP A 344 2.31 12.62 6.11
N CYS A 345 2.96 11.46 6.21
CA CYS A 345 4.20 11.26 6.92
C CYS A 345 5.45 11.43 6.05
N ASP A 346 5.31 11.83 4.77
CA ASP A 346 6.43 12.01 3.83
C ASP A 346 7.48 13.04 4.29
N LYS A 347 7.09 13.95 5.21
CA LYS A 347 7.99 14.92 5.86
C LYS A 347 9.00 14.24 6.79
N ILE A 348 8.67 13.07 7.34
CA ILE A 348 9.55 12.26 8.18
C ILE A 348 9.89 11.00 7.39
N LYS A 349 11.09 10.94 6.80
CA LYS A 349 11.53 9.78 6.01
C LYS A 349 11.47 8.50 6.84
N ASN A 350 11.10 7.39 6.19
CA ASN A 350 10.95 6.07 6.80
C ASN A 350 9.92 6.02 7.95
N SER A 351 8.90 6.87 7.88
CA SER A 351 7.75 6.82 8.79
C SER A 351 6.47 6.42 8.06
N GLN A 352 5.51 5.92 8.83
CA GLN A 352 4.22 5.47 8.36
C GLN A 352 3.15 5.93 9.34
N CYS A 353 1.92 6.05 8.86
CA CYS A 353 0.81 6.47 9.69
C CYS A 353 0.29 5.29 10.51
N ILE A 354 0.43 5.35 11.84
CA ILE A 354 -0.04 4.32 12.76
C ILE A 354 -0.96 4.96 13.80
N ALA A 355 -2.24 4.59 13.76
CA ALA A 355 -3.26 5.07 14.69
C ALA A 355 -3.37 6.62 14.72
N GLY A 356 -3.26 7.26 13.57
CA GLY A 356 -3.39 8.72 13.43
C GLY A 356 -2.14 9.51 13.79
N THR A 357 -1.00 8.85 14.05
CA THR A 357 0.29 9.49 14.33
C THR A 357 1.38 8.93 13.43
N CYS A 358 2.25 9.79 12.90
CA CYS A 358 3.42 9.34 12.14
C CYS A 358 4.40 8.66 13.10
N LYS A 359 4.62 7.36 12.88
CA LYS A 359 5.59 6.54 13.63
C LYS A 359 6.59 5.94 12.65
N CYS A 360 7.77 5.56 13.11
CA CYS A 360 8.74 4.91 12.23
C CYS A 360 8.17 3.61 11.65
N ALA A 361 8.48 3.34 10.38
CA ALA A 361 8.12 2.12 9.69
C ALA A 361 8.81 0.91 10.35
N PRO A 362 8.32 -0.33 10.14
CA PRO A 362 8.96 -1.53 10.67
C PRO A 362 10.41 -1.61 10.17
N GLY A 363 11.34 -1.95 11.07
CA GLY A 363 12.78 -1.92 10.79
C GLY A 363 13.44 -0.54 10.97
N TYR A 364 12.70 0.48 11.43
CA TYR A 364 13.25 1.80 11.74
C TYR A 364 12.92 2.21 13.16
N ARG A 365 13.84 2.92 13.81
CA ARG A 365 13.73 3.41 15.19
C ARG A 365 13.77 4.93 15.24
N VAL A 366 13.17 5.50 16.29
CA VAL A 366 13.19 6.94 16.53
C VAL A 366 14.54 7.34 17.14
N GLU A 367 15.20 8.31 16.54
CA GLU A 367 16.41 8.96 17.06
C GLU A 367 16.41 10.43 16.62
N ASP A 368 16.56 11.37 17.56
CA ASP A 368 16.52 12.82 17.30
C ASP A 368 15.37 13.29 16.39
N LYS A 369 14.16 12.77 16.64
CA LYS A 369 12.92 13.02 15.86
C LYS A 369 12.97 12.56 14.39
N SER A 370 13.96 11.73 14.03
CA SER A 370 14.09 11.10 12.71
C SER A 370 13.96 9.58 12.83
N CYS A 371 13.58 8.91 11.74
CA CYS A 371 13.52 7.45 11.68
C CYS A 371 14.79 6.88 11.03
N VAL A 372 15.64 6.28 11.86
CA VAL A 372 16.91 5.69 11.46
C VAL A 372 16.78 4.16 11.31
N PRO A 373 17.52 3.53 10.39
CA PRO A 373 17.39 2.10 10.12
C PRO A 373 17.95 1.23 11.25
N ASN A 374 17.28 0.10 11.50
CA ASN A 374 17.79 -1.01 12.30
C ASN A 374 18.74 -1.89 11.46
N LEU A 375 19.43 -2.83 12.11
CA LEU A 375 20.24 -3.84 11.42
C LEU A 375 19.39 -4.62 10.40
N GLY A 376 19.91 -4.81 9.20
CA GLY A 376 19.21 -5.46 8.08
C GLY A 376 18.19 -4.58 7.34
N SER A 377 18.02 -3.31 7.74
CA SER A 377 17.12 -2.37 7.05
C SER A 377 17.87 -1.48 6.07
N GLN A 378 17.14 -0.90 5.11
CA GLN A 378 17.73 -0.07 4.06
C GLN A 378 18.32 1.23 4.63
N CYS A 379 19.56 1.54 4.26
CA CYS A 379 20.24 2.79 4.57
C CYS A 379 20.55 3.54 3.27
N LEU A 380 20.14 4.81 3.21
CA LEU A 380 20.35 5.71 2.06
C LEU A 380 21.06 6.98 2.56
N GLN A 381 21.55 7.84 1.65
CA GLN A 381 22.34 9.04 1.97
C GLN A 381 21.73 9.94 3.08
N ASP A 382 20.40 9.99 3.20
CA ASP A 382 19.67 10.77 4.23
C ASP A 382 19.28 9.97 5.49
N SER A 383 19.52 8.66 5.53
CA SER A 383 19.17 7.73 6.62
C SER A 383 20.42 6.96 7.06
N LYS A 384 21.22 7.61 7.91
CA LYS A 384 22.48 7.04 8.40
C LYS A 384 22.22 5.87 9.34
N CYS A 385 22.96 4.78 9.15
CA CYS A 385 23.09 3.70 10.12
C CYS A 385 23.90 4.24 11.30
N THR A 386 23.22 4.52 12.42
CA THR A 386 23.79 5.15 13.62
C THR A 386 24.10 4.15 14.73
N ILE A 387 23.84 2.86 14.50
CA ILE A 387 24.13 1.79 15.45
C ILE A 387 25.65 1.67 15.62
N ALA A 388 26.11 1.60 16.87
CA ALA A 388 27.52 1.48 17.18
C ALA A 388 28.13 0.22 16.55
N ASN A 389 29.29 0.36 15.91
CA ASN A 389 29.97 -0.70 15.16
C ASN A 389 29.15 -1.28 14.00
N ALA A 390 28.23 -0.50 13.43
CA ALA A 390 27.53 -0.83 12.21
C ALA A 390 27.77 0.23 11.13
N SER A 391 27.68 -0.18 9.87
CA SER A 391 27.79 0.69 8.70
C SER A 391 26.86 0.24 7.59
N CYS A 392 26.63 1.13 6.62
CA CYS A 392 25.83 0.83 5.45
C CYS A 392 26.70 0.06 4.45
N ASN A 393 26.32 -1.17 4.11
CA ASN A 393 27.07 -1.99 3.16
C ASN A 393 26.78 -1.57 1.69
N SER A 394 27.46 -2.21 0.73
CA SER A 394 27.31 -1.94 -0.70
C SER A 394 25.91 -2.26 -1.28
N GLU A 395 25.10 -3.04 -0.55
CA GLU A 395 23.72 -3.37 -0.91
C GLU A 395 22.70 -2.41 -0.28
N ASN A 396 23.18 -1.32 0.34
CA ASN A 396 22.40 -0.34 1.08
C ASN A 396 21.67 -0.92 2.29
N LEU A 397 22.29 -1.86 3.02
CA LEU A 397 21.76 -2.45 4.25
C LEU A 397 22.63 -2.07 5.44
N CYS A 398 22.01 -1.72 6.57
CA CYS A 398 22.71 -1.42 7.82
C CYS A 398 23.19 -2.74 8.44
N THR A 399 24.50 -2.98 8.44
CA THR A 399 25.11 -4.23 8.91
C THR A 399 26.22 -3.96 9.91
N CYS A 400 26.50 -4.92 10.79
CA CYS A 400 27.66 -4.84 11.67
C CYS A 400 28.95 -4.78 10.86
N ASN A 401 29.93 -4.03 11.36
CA ASN A 401 31.26 -3.93 10.78
C ASN A 401 32.00 -5.27 10.86
N GLU A 402 33.11 -5.37 10.12
CA GLU A 402 34.04 -6.50 10.25
C GLU A 402 34.42 -6.69 11.72
N GLU A 403 34.52 -7.96 12.15
CA GLU A 403 34.76 -8.37 13.55
C GLU A 403 33.57 -8.18 14.52
N PHE A 404 32.39 -7.80 14.03
CA PHE A 404 31.17 -7.72 14.83
C PHE A 404 30.04 -8.58 14.25
N ILE A 405 29.13 -9.02 15.13
CA ILE A 405 27.94 -9.81 14.79
C ILE A 405 26.69 -9.20 15.40
N ALA A 406 25.56 -9.32 14.69
CA ALA A 406 24.29 -8.76 15.12
C ALA A 406 23.74 -9.49 16.34
N ASN A 407 23.33 -8.73 17.36
CA ASN A 407 22.53 -9.20 18.48
C ASN A 407 21.19 -8.45 18.47
N GLY A 408 20.16 -9.13 17.97
CA GLY A 408 18.87 -8.49 17.69
C GLY A 408 18.98 -7.43 16.59
N GLU A 409 18.12 -6.41 16.66
CA GLU A 409 17.98 -5.40 15.60
C GLU A 409 18.85 -4.14 15.83
N THR A 410 19.42 -3.95 17.02
CA THR A 410 20.00 -2.65 17.42
C THR A 410 21.38 -2.74 18.07
N ALA A 411 22.01 -3.91 18.10
CA ALA A 411 23.32 -4.08 18.72
C ALA A 411 24.26 -4.94 17.86
N CYS A 412 25.53 -4.52 17.80
CA CYS A 412 26.62 -5.28 17.20
C CYS A 412 27.60 -5.67 18.31
N LEU A 413 27.78 -6.97 18.52
CA LEU A 413 28.69 -7.53 19.51
C LEU A 413 30.01 -7.95 18.84
N PRO A 414 31.15 -7.81 19.51
CA PRO A 414 32.42 -8.27 18.96
C PRO A 414 32.44 -9.80 18.83
N LEU A 415 33.07 -10.27 17.76
CA LEU A 415 33.45 -11.66 17.58
C LEU A 415 34.51 -12.02 18.61
N VAL A 416 34.37 -13.19 19.23
CA VAL A 416 35.28 -13.63 20.30
C VAL A 416 35.70 -15.08 20.10
N GLY A 417 36.97 -15.36 20.42
CA GLY A 417 37.53 -16.71 20.32
C GLY A 417 37.15 -17.59 21.52
N LEU A 418 37.64 -18.83 21.51
CA LEU A 418 37.48 -19.76 22.62
C LEU A 418 37.94 -19.17 23.96
N ASP A 419 37.31 -19.62 25.05
CA ASP A 419 37.53 -19.20 26.45
C ASP A 419 37.23 -17.72 26.78
N SER A 420 36.84 -16.94 25.77
CA SER A 420 36.45 -15.53 25.93
C SER A 420 35.00 -15.39 26.38
N GLU A 421 34.67 -14.24 27.00
CA GLU A 421 33.31 -13.95 27.42
C GLU A 421 32.38 -13.73 26.21
N CYS A 422 31.19 -14.34 26.27
CA CYS A 422 30.18 -14.27 25.21
C CYS A 422 28.77 -14.12 25.77
N GLN A 423 27.87 -13.61 24.94
CA GLN A 423 26.45 -13.42 25.24
C GLN A 423 25.55 -14.31 24.37
N ILE A 424 25.93 -14.50 23.10
CA ILE A 424 25.18 -15.29 22.11
C ILE A 424 26.10 -16.28 21.40
N LYS A 425 25.54 -17.37 20.86
CA LYS A 425 26.31 -18.43 20.18
C LYS A 425 27.06 -17.92 18.95
N GLU A 426 26.50 -16.95 18.24
CA GLU A 426 27.00 -16.44 16.97
C GLU A 426 28.34 -15.69 17.12
N GLN A 427 28.62 -15.12 18.30
CA GLN A 427 29.91 -14.50 18.60
C GLN A 427 31.05 -15.52 18.57
N CYS A 428 30.77 -16.74 19.05
CA CYS A 428 31.71 -17.84 19.09
C CYS A 428 31.79 -18.52 17.73
N SER A 429 30.65 -18.95 17.19
CA SER A 429 30.59 -19.80 15.99
C SER A 429 31.10 -19.11 14.72
N SER A 430 30.98 -17.77 14.64
CA SER A 430 31.48 -16.98 13.52
C SER A 430 33.00 -16.77 13.58
N ALA A 431 33.58 -16.70 14.78
CA ALA A 431 35.03 -16.60 14.98
C ALA A 431 35.71 -17.98 14.92
N THR A 432 35.09 -18.97 15.55
CA THR A 432 35.55 -20.36 15.65
C THR A 432 34.39 -21.30 15.29
N PRO A 433 34.37 -21.89 14.08
CA PRO A 433 33.36 -22.87 13.72
C PRO A 433 33.27 -24.01 14.74
N ASP A 434 32.07 -24.57 14.91
CA ASP A 434 31.77 -25.65 15.86
C ASP A 434 31.95 -25.29 17.35
N SER A 435 31.88 -24.01 17.67
CA SER A 435 31.82 -23.49 19.05
C SER A 435 30.44 -22.93 19.41
N ASP A 436 30.14 -22.88 20.72
CA ASP A 436 28.91 -22.40 21.32
C ASP A 436 29.19 -21.57 22.57
N CYS A 437 28.28 -20.68 22.92
CA CYS A 437 28.37 -19.85 24.12
C CYS A 437 27.73 -20.57 25.30
N VAL A 438 28.56 -21.18 26.16
CA VAL A 438 28.11 -21.98 27.31
C VAL A 438 28.63 -21.32 28.58
N GLN A 439 27.72 -21.01 29.52
CA GLN A 439 28.06 -20.32 30.78
C GLN A 439 28.86 -19.03 30.57
N SER A 440 28.43 -18.22 29.60
CA SER A 440 29.08 -16.96 29.20
C SER A 440 30.50 -17.11 28.68
N LYS A 441 30.93 -18.32 28.28
CA LYS A 441 32.23 -18.56 27.62
C LYS A 441 32.09 -19.34 26.33
N CYS A 442 32.89 -18.97 25.33
CA CYS A 442 32.97 -19.71 24.08
C CYS A 442 33.66 -21.06 24.30
N THR A 443 32.93 -22.14 24.07
CA THR A 443 33.42 -23.52 24.23
C THR A 443 33.12 -24.34 22.98
N CYS A 444 33.86 -25.42 22.75
CA CYS A 444 33.57 -26.31 21.64
C CYS A 444 32.29 -27.14 21.91
N ASN A 445 31.55 -27.41 20.84
CA ASN A 445 30.40 -28.32 20.89
C ASN A 445 30.80 -29.70 21.43
N LYS A 446 29.83 -30.47 21.96
CA LYS A 446 30.07 -31.76 22.66
C LYS A 446 30.93 -32.80 21.90
N GLN A 447 30.98 -32.73 20.56
CA GLN A 447 31.76 -33.63 19.69
C GLN A 447 33.12 -33.06 19.27
N PHE A 448 33.47 -31.87 19.73
CA PHE A 448 34.67 -31.15 19.34
C PHE A 448 35.52 -30.83 20.58
N VAL A 449 36.81 -30.60 20.35
CA VAL A 449 37.79 -30.26 21.38
C VAL A 449 38.62 -29.07 20.91
N PRO A 450 39.03 -28.18 21.84
CA PRO A 450 39.85 -27.02 21.49
C PRO A 450 41.30 -27.45 21.20
N LEU A 451 41.83 -27.07 20.04
CA LEU A 451 43.25 -27.19 19.68
C LEU A 451 43.69 -25.98 18.86
N HIS A 452 44.74 -25.28 19.32
CA HIS A 452 45.29 -24.07 18.67
C HIS A 452 44.22 -23.02 18.30
N GLY A 453 43.27 -22.76 19.21
CA GLY A 453 42.19 -21.79 18.98
C GLY A 453 41.11 -22.25 18.01
N LYS A 454 41.05 -23.53 17.65
CA LYS A 454 40.01 -24.12 16.79
C LYS A 454 39.30 -25.27 17.47
N CYS A 455 38.03 -25.50 17.14
CA CYS A 455 37.31 -26.70 17.53
C CYS A 455 37.55 -27.79 16.49
N ILE A 456 38.09 -28.93 16.93
CA ILE A 456 38.35 -30.08 16.07
C ILE A 456 37.55 -31.29 16.53
N PHE A 457 37.09 -32.09 15.58
CA PHE A 457 36.26 -33.26 15.87
C PHE A 457 37.00 -34.29 16.73
N GLN A 458 36.31 -34.79 17.77
CA GLN A 458 36.79 -35.85 18.65
C GLN A 458 36.74 -37.21 17.93
N ARG A 459 37.88 -37.90 17.90
CA ARG A 459 38.07 -39.18 17.22
C ARG A 459 38.04 -40.34 18.20
N LYS A 460 37.54 -41.49 17.75
CA LYS A 460 37.43 -42.72 18.54
C LYS A 460 38.74 -43.50 18.52
N MET A 461 38.85 -44.47 19.42
CA MET A 461 39.94 -45.44 19.44
C MET A 461 40.10 -46.10 18.06
N GLY A 462 41.33 -46.16 17.54
CA GLY A 462 41.62 -46.71 16.21
C GLY A 462 41.47 -45.75 15.03
N ASP A 463 40.91 -44.56 15.22
CA ASP A 463 40.85 -43.54 14.17
C ASP A 463 42.23 -42.92 13.94
N VAL A 464 42.50 -42.53 12.69
CA VAL A 464 43.72 -41.76 12.34
C VAL A 464 43.75 -40.48 13.18
N CYS A 465 44.90 -40.03 13.65
CA CYS A 465 45.04 -38.78 14.41
C CYS A 465 46.33 -38.05 14.04
N THR A 466 46.35 -36.75 14.30
CA THR A 466 47.50 -35.85 14.05
C THR A 466 47.96 -35.10 15.31
N ALA A 467 47.13 -35.06 16.35
CA ALA A 467 47.44 -34.44 17.63
C ALA A 467 46.81 -35.24 18.78
N VAL A 468 47.47 -35.27 19.93
CA VAL A 468 47.02 -36.01 21.13
C VAL A 468 45.63 -35.57 21.60
N ALA A 469 45.31 -34.28 21.47
CA ALA A 469 44.01 -33.73 21.86
C ALA A 469 42.82 -34.25 21.02
N GLN A 470 43.05 -34.82 19.82
CA GLN A 470 41.98 -35.32 18.94
C GLN A 470 41.31 -36.59 19.44
N CYS A 471 41.96 -37.36 20.32
CA CYS A 471 41.45 -38.65 20.77
C CYS A 471 40.50 -38.49 21.95
N HIS A 472 39.29 -39.05 21.83
CA HIS A 472 38.23 -38.91 22.83
C HIS A 472 38.62 -39.56 24.16
N ARG A 473 38.50 -38.81 25.26
CA ARG A 473 38.83 -39.26 26.62
C ARG A 473 37.62 -39.94 27.24
N PHE A 474 37.48 -41.25 27.07
CA PHE A 474 36.44 -42.03 27.75
C PHE A 474 36.79 -42.15 29.25
N LEU A 475 35.84 -41.79 30.14
CA LEU A 475 35.94 -41.99 31.61
C LEU A 475 37.25 -41.50 32.29
N GLY A 476 37.90 -40.47 31.73
CA GLY A 476 39.03 -39.79 32.36
C GLY A 476 40.43 -40.38 32.11
N ARG A 477 40.62 -41.41 31.28
CA ARG A 477 41.94 -42.05 31.10
C ARG A 477 42.47 -42.09 29.64
N ASN A 478 43.68 -41.56 29.49
CA ASN A 478 44.86 -42.11 28.81
C ASN A 478 44.88 -42.48 27.31
N VAL A 479 43.90 -42.21 26.45
CA VAL A 479 44.10 -42.44 24.99
C VAL A 479 45.02 -41.34 24.40
N VAL A 480 46.04 -41.73 23.64
CA VAL A 480 47.00 -40.80 23.00
C VAL A 480 47.11 -41.04 21.50
N CYS A 481 47.51 -40.02 20.76
CA CYS A 481 47.81 -40.18 19.34
C CYS A 481 49.19 -40.84 19.18
N ARG A 482 49.23 -42.11 18.75
CA ARG A 482 50.44 -42.91 18.61
C ARG A 482 50.48 -43.58 17.25
N ASN A 483 51.62 -43.48 16.55
CA ASN A 483 51.78 -43.99 15.18
C ASN A 483 50.72 -43.49 14.19
N GLY A 484 50.16 -42.31 14.43
CA GLY A 484 49.11 -41.73 13.59
C GLY A 484 47.71 -42.28 13.85
N TYR A 485 47.48 -43.04 14.92
CA TYR A 485 46.15 -43.53 15.33
C TYR A 485 45.90 -43.29 16.83
N CYS A 486 44.63 -43.12 17.21
CA CYS A 486 44.24 -43.02 18.62
C CYS A 486 44.40 -44.39 19.28
N ASP A 487 45.37 -44.51 20.20
CA ASP A 487 45.77 -45.79 20.81
C ASP A 487 46.22 -45.63 22.27
N CYS A 488 46.46 -46.76 22.94
CA CYS A 488 46.90 -46.78 24.33
C CYS A 488 48.33 -46.24 24.51
N PRO A 489 48.65 -45.64 25.66
CA PRO A 489 50.03 -45.28 26.02
C PRO A 489 50.90 -46.52 26.09
N GLY A 490 52.22 -46.33 26.03
CA GLY A 490 53.21 -47.40 25.93
C GLY A 490 53.14 -48.53 26.97
N ASN A 491 52.49 -48.30 28.11
CA ASN A 491 52.41 -49.21 29.25
C ASN A 491 51.01 -49.81 29.48
N MET A 492 50.08 -49.66 28.52
CA MET A 492 48.71 -50.15 28.62
C MET A 492 48.32 -50.89 27.34
N THR A 493 47.42 -51.87 27.48
CA THR A 493 46.86 -52.66 26.37
C THR A 493 45.39 -52.35 26.21
N ARG A 494 44.82 -52.61 25.02
CA ARG A 494 43.38 -52.45 24.79
C ARG A 494 42.60 -53.48 25.62
N ASN A 495 41.44 -53.09 26.15
CA ASN A 495 40.49 -54.01 26.76
C ASN A 495 39.90 -55.00 25.72
N ALA A 496 39.16 -56.00 26.18
CA ALA A 496 38.58 -57.04 25.32
C ALA A 496 37.65 -56.49 24.21
N GLU A 497 37.03 -55.33 24.45
CA GLU A 497 36.12 -54.67 23.51
C GLU A 497 36.83 -53.67 22.57
N SER A 498 38.14 -53.45 22.74
CA SER A 498 38.94 -52.43 22.03
C SER A 498 38.41 -51.00 22.14
N THR A 499 37.71 -50.69 23.22
CA THR A 499 37.07 -49.40 23.50
C THR A 499 37.81 -48.57 24.55
N ASP A 500 38.70 -49.18 25.35
CA ASP A 500 39.44 -48.53 26.45
C ASP A 500 40.83 -49.17 26.69
N CYS A 501 41.66 -48.55 27.54
CA CYS A 501 43.01 -48.99 27.90
C CYS A 501 43.08 -49.57 29.32
N GLU A 502 43.63 -50.77 29.45
CA GLU A 502 43.85 -51.47 30.72
C GLU A 502 45.35 -51.67 31.01
N SER A 503 45.73 -51.64 32.29
CA SER A 503 47.11 -51.92 32.70
C SER A 503 47.44 -53.39 32.45
N SER A 504 48.61 -53.66 31.85
CA SER A 504 49.14 -55.02 31.69
C SER A 504 49.56 -55.61 33.05
N ALA A 505 48.60 -55.99 33.87
CA ALA A 505 48.86 -56.80 35.06
C ALA A 505 48.85 -58.27 34.62
N ASN A 506 50.02 -58.92 34.71
CA ASN A 506 50.18 -60.37 34.54
C ASN A 506 49.29 -61.12 35.56
N THR A 507 48.09 -61.54 35.17
CA THR A 507 47.34 -62.55 35.92
C THR A 507 47.75 -63.94 35.45
N ILE A 508 48.71 -64.51 36.18
CA ILE A 508 48.94 -65.96 36.22
C ILE A 508 47.66 -66.57 36.82
N ALA A 509 46.91 -67.34 36.03
CA ALA A 509 45.83 -68.20 36.52
C ALA A 509 46.18 -69.66 36.28
N ILE A 510 46.41 -70.36 37.39
CA ILE A 510 46.70 -71.79 37.55
C ILE A 510 45.47 -72.62 37.12
N PRO A 511 45.63 -73.82 36.52
CA PRO A 511 44.51 -74.53 35.91
C PRO A 511 43.65 -75.26 36.95
N ALA A 512 42.35 -74.98 36.96
CA ALA A 512 41.35 -75.77 37.68
C ALA A 512 40.77 -76.86 36.76
N PHE A 513 41.61 -77.79 36.33
CA PHE A 513 41.17 -79.17 36.09
C PHE A 513 41.26 -79.88 37.44
N ILE A 514 40.24 -80.67 37.81
CA ILE A 514 40.01 -81.34 39.11
C ILE A 514 39.03 -80.58 40.02
N ALA A 515 37.76 -80.58 39.62
CA ALA A 515 36.62 -80.85 40.50
C ALA A 515 35.37 -80.90 39.59
N ILE A 516 34.89 -82.11 39.27
CA ILE A 516 33.54 -82.51 38.77
C ILE A 516 33.71 -83.79 37.91
N LEU A 517 34.34 -84.83 38.46
CA LEU A 517 34.28 -86.19 37.90
C LEU A 517 34.32 -87.28 39.00
N VAL A 518 33.81 -86.95 40.20
CA VAL A 518 33.66 -87.91 41.31
C VAL A 518 32.19 -88.03 41.79
N ILE A 519 31.23 -87.29 41.23
CA ILE A 519 29.79 -87.40 41.62
C ILE A 519 28.97 -88.23 40.60
N ALA A 520 29.61 -88.92 39.66
CA ALA A 520 28.91 -89.81 38.70
C ALA A 520 29.36 -91.28 38.73
N LEU A 521 30.03 -91.73 39.81
CA LEU A 521 30.29 -93.15 40.08
C LEU A 521 30.14 -93.43 41.58
N LEU A 522 28.91 -93.36 42.07
CA LEU A 522 28.34 -94.24 43.09
C LEU A 522 26.81 -94.15 42.91
N LYS A 523 26.30 -94.95 41.96
CA LYS A 523 24.89 -95.37 41.90
C LYS A 523 24.66 -96.33 43.07
N VAL A 524 23.70 -96.04 43.95
CA VAL A 524 22.65 -96.91 44.51
C VAL A 524 21.74 -96.04 45.37
#